data_AF-A0A0F9ALS1-F1
#
_entry.id   AF-A0A0F9ALS1-F1
#
_cell.length_a   1.000
_cell.length_b   1.000
_cell.length_c   1.000
_cell.angle_alpha   90.00
_cell.angle_beta   90.00
_cell.angle_gamma   90.00
#
_symmetry.space_group_name_H-M   'P 1'
#
loop_
_entity.id
_entity.type
_entity.pdbx_description
1 polymer ?
#
loop_
_entity_poly.entity_id
_entity_poly.type
_entity_poly.pdbx_seq_one_letter_code
_entity_poly.pdbx_strand_id
1 'polypeptide(L)'
;VEEPATSSSTTPFLYVFRGNAADATVLLKKIDLRNATFGLDLGEHEFTTLTQPGQPARYQGNWHFPAAGTTLPRKLTTVGTGSVTTDTLTGPTGSGGAANAEHLANVSFQISGHRSGSGVRVLKLDGDPQTEVDWGEYFPAGDKEERALALKSLGGLTFVLNKDGVYSFNAKGRSRLIFEDFRTWRDVFDNLPMSAFRSGLIISHPSALLYYIPGEQPVNIGIEVNQGLLSLPPSGPTELHGGRYHSTAIAGDFIYTTYQPVITSSTALLLVAYPRREDPTDLVWQGLGDVTLNDSSYLSGTYVAVNGLPVDSSVPRPTVWSGFGSEVRHMTLDPRGSPFRARADVHRVTLSADAYMSELRFTEPVDLTGVVVQTSADMVSGDEWQASLLINGSGDDLNVGPPAAGSSTRHVRTLDRKNVRSAVLHIKWTGTSTADRVPPVLHSVELFGRPSIGDIRE
;
A
#
# COMPACT_ATOMS: atom_id res chain seq x y z
N VAL A 1 2.01 -11.18 -3.19
CA VAL A 1 1.19 -12.23 -3.82
C VAL A 1 0.79 -13.23 -2.77
N GLU A 2 -0.50 -13.34 -2.48
CA GLU A 2 -1.02 -14.30 -1.51
C GLU A 2 -2.45 -14.66 -1.88
N GLU A 3 -2.70 -15.94 -2.13
CA GLU A 3 -4.02 -16.59 -2.05
C GLU A 3 -3.83 -18.12 -1.92
N PRO A 4 -4.78 -18.85 -1.30
CA PRO A 4 -4.51 -20.06 -0.52
C PRO A 4 -4.62 -21.38 -1.31
N ALA A 5 -3.90 -21.56 -2.42
CA ALA A 5 -3.80 -22.93 -3.00
C ALA A 5 -2.41 -23.47 -3.28
N THR A 6 -1.38 -22.80 -2.79
CA THR A 6 -0.08 -23.47 -2.58
C THR A 6 0.31 -23.51 -1.10
N SER A 7 -0.21 -22.62 -0.26
CA SER A 7 -0.26 -22.76 1.20
C SER A 7 -1.57 -23.45 1.63
N SER A 8 -1.52 -24.39 2.58
CA SER A 8 -2.74 -24.79 3.29
C SER A 8 -3.32 -23.57 4.01
N SER A 9 -4.63 -23.53 4.23
CA SER A 9 -5.27 -22.54 5.10
C SER A 9 -4.68 -22.51 6.52
N THR A 10 -3.91 -23.54 6.89
CA THR A 10 -3.22 -23.68 8.18
C THR A 10 -1.77 -23.19 8.18
N THR A 11 -1.15 -22.97 7.01
CA THR A 11 0.23 -22.44 6.89
C THR A 11 0.32 -21.35 5.82
N PRO A 12 -0.30 -20.17 6.03
CA PRO A 12 -0.28 -19.10 5.05
C PRO A 12 1.10 -18.42 4.97
N PHE A 13 1.52 -18.08 3.75
CA PHE A 13 2.74 -17.32 3.46
C PHE A 13 2.46 -16.23 2.42
N LEU A 14 3.10 -15.07 2.58
CA LEU A 14 3.12 -14.00 1.60
C LEU A 14 4.42 -14.06 0.81
N TYR A 15 4.33 -14.10 -0.52
CA TYR A 15 5.49 -13.97 -1.39
C TYR A 15 5.55 -12.57 -1.99
N VAL A 16 6.70 -11.91 -1.82
CA VAL A 16 6.99 -10.55 -2.30
C VAL A 16 8.01 -10.65 -3.42
N PHE A 17 7.56 -10.40 -4.65
CA PHE A 17 8.41 -10.40 -5.84
C PHE A 17 8.87 -8.96 -6.12
N ARG A 18 10.17 -8.70 -5.91
CA ARG A 18 10.72 -7.34 -5.85
C ARG A 18 12.10 -7.27 -6.49
N GLY A 19 12.53 -6.09 -6.92
CA GLY A 19 13.93 -5.85 -7.26
C GLY A 19 14.81 -5.91 -6.02
N ASN A 20 16.06 -6.31 -6.22
CA ASN A 20 17.11 -6.14 -5.22
C ASN A 20 17.64 -4.70 -5.27
N ALA A 21 17.91 -4.12 -4.10
CA ALA A 21 18.47 -2.77 -4.00
C ALA A 21 19.99 -2.75 -4.26
N ALA A 22 20.68 -3.87 -4.01
CA ALA A 22 22.13 -3.96 -4.06
C ALA A 22 22.69 -4.41 -5.42
N ASP A 23 21.89 -5.10 -6.23
CA ASP A 23 22.29 -5.63 -7.52
C ASP A 23 21.11 -5.71 -8.51
N ALA A 24 21.40 -6.06 -9.76
CA ALA A 24 20.40 -6.20 -10.81
C ALA A 24 19.68 -7.56 -10.79
N THR A 25 19.42 -8.12 -9.60
CA THR A 25 18.64 -9.36 -9.45
C THR A 25 17.24 -9.08 -8.95
N VAL A 26 16.33 -10.02 -9.22
CA VAL A 26 14.98 -10.01 -8.67
C VAL A 26 14.89 -11.06 -7.57
N LEU A 27 14.22 -10.70 -6.47
CA LEU A 27 14.07 -11.53 -5.28
C LEU A 27 12.61 -11.90 -5.11
N LEU A 28 12.37 -13.15 -4.71
CA LEU A 28 11.08 -13.63 -4.24
C LEU A 28 11.19 -13.93 -2.74
N LYS A 29 10.87 -12.93 -1.93
CA LYS A 29 10.94 -13.00 -0.47
C LYS A 29 9.72 -13.68 0.11
N LYS A 30 9.91 -14.56 1.09
CA LYS A 30 8.87 -15.33 1.78
C LYS A 30 8.63 -14.77 3.17
N ILE A 31 7.38 -14.47 3.49
CA ILE A 31 6.96 -13.95 4.80
C ILE A 31 5.95 -14.89 5.41
N ASP A 32 6.13 -15.21 6.69
CA ASP A 32 5.21 -16.03 7.46
C ASP A 32 3.95 -15.24 7.82
N LEU A 33 2.78 -15.85 7.62
CA LEU A 33 1.50 -15.25 8.00
C LEU A 33 0.80 -16.03 9.11
N ARG A 34 1.48 -16.99 9.75
CA ARG A 34 0.97 -17.72 10.92
C ARG A 34 1.07 -16.86 12.18
N ASN A 35 0.15 -17.04 13.11
CA ASN A 35 0.06 -16.24 14.33
C ASN A 35 1.36 -16.14 15.15
N ALA A 36 1.99 -17.28 15.47
CA ALA A 36 3.18 -17.31 16.31
C ALA A 36 4.40 -16.59 15.70
N THR A 37 4.45 -16.46 14.37
CA THR A 37 5.60 -15.97 13.61
C THR A 37 5.18 -14.90 12.59
N PHE A 38 4.06 -14.21 12.83
CA PHE A 38 3.46 -13.33 11.83
C PHE A 38 4.42 -12.21 11.42
N GLY A 39 4.63 -12.07 10.11
CA GLY A 39 5.54 -11.09 9.53
C GLY A 39 7.02 -11.46 9.58
N LEU A 40 7.36 -12.67 10.04
CA LEU A 40 8.75 -13.14 10.02
C LEU A 40 9.23 -13.36 8.58
N ASP A 41 10.39 -12.80 8.27
CA ASP A 41 11.13 -13.08 7.03
C ASP A 41 11.73 -14.50 7.08
N LEU A 42 11.43 -15.30 6.08
CA LEU A 42 11.84 -16.70 5.96
C LEU A 42 12.87 -16.93 4.85
N GLY A 43 13.43 -15.84 4.31
CA GLY A 43 14.42 -15.84 3.23
C GLY A 43 13.80 -15.61 1.86
N GLU A 44 14.64 -15.72 0.82
CA GLU A 44 14.28 -15.40 -0.56
C GLU A 44 14.84 -16.37 -1.59
N HIS A 45 14.13 -16.49 -2.71
CA HIS A 45 14.68 -17.08 -3.93
C HIS A 45 15.22 -15.98 -4.84
N GLU A 46 16.38 -16.22 -5.44
CA GLU A 46 16.97 -15.32 -6.42
C GLU A 46 16.53 -15.67 -7.86
N PHE A 47 16.29 -14.62 -8.63
CA PHE A 47 16.05 -14.62 -10.06
C PHE A 47 17.16 -13.78 -10.71
N THR A 48 18.33 -14.39 -10.85
CA THR A 48 19.56 -13.72 -11.32
C THR A 48 19.52 -13.29 -12.79
N THR A 49 18.51 -13.73 -13.53
CA THR A 49 18.38 -13.48 -14.96
C THR A 49 17.36 -12.38 -15.28
N LEU A 50 16.56 -11.97 -14.31
CA LEU A 50 15.63 -10.85 -14.44
C LEU A 50 16.28 -9.57 -13.91
N THR A 51 16.25 -8.51 -14.70
CA THR A 51 16.68 -7.18 -14.26
C THR A 51 15.58 -6.43 -13.51
N GLN A 52 14.31 -6.82 -13.70
CA GLN A 52 13.16 -6.15 -13.12
C GLN A 52 12.06 -7.15 -12.76
N PRO A 53 11.37 -6.98 -11.61
CA PRO A 53 10.28 -7.85 -11.24
C PRO A 53 9.13 -7.67 -12.23
N GLY A 54 8.54 -8.78 -12.65
CA GLY A 54 7.35 -8.81 -13.47
C GLY A 54 6.07 -9.02 -12.65
N GLN A 55 4.93 -9.14 -13.33
CA GLN A 55 3.69 -9.54 -12.65
C GLN A 55 3.51 -11.06 -12.67
N PRO A 56 3.43 -11.73 -11.51
CA PRO A 56 3.07 -13.15 -11.43
C PRO A 56 1.57 -13.37 -11.56
N ALA A 57 1.17 -14.59 -11.92
CA ALA A 57 -0.22 -14.99 -11.99
C ALA A 57 -0.42 -16.39 -11.41
N ARG A 58 -1.62 -16.63 -10.89
CA ARG A 58 -2.03 -17.94 -10.38
C ARG A 58 -2.89 -18.65 -11.39
N TYR A 59 -2.51 -19.87 -11.72
CA TYR A 59 -3.19 -20.69 -12.71
C TYR A 59 -3.18 -22.15 -12.28
N GLN A 60 -4.33 -22.82 -12.38
CA GLN A 60 -4.52 -24.22 -11.95
C GLN A 60 -3.89 -24.54 -10.58
N GLY A 61 -4.17 -23.69 -9.59
CA GLY A 61 -3.72 -23.85 -8.21
C GLY A 61 -2.27 -23.42 -7.93
N ASN A 62 -1.43 -23.19 -8.94
CA ASN A 62 -0.02 -22.86 -8.76
C ASN A 62 0.29 -21.39 -9.04
N TRP A 63 1.33 -20.87 -8.39
CA TRP A 63 1.89 -19.56 -8.73
C TRP A 63 2.92 -19.67 -9.83
N HIS A 64 2.77 -18.84 -10.84
CA HIS A 64 3.69 -18.70 -11.95
C HIS A 64 4.34 -17.32 -11.92
N PHE A 65 5.67 -17.31 -12.01
CA PHE A 65 6.50 -16.12 -11.96
C PHE A 65 7.14 -15.90 -13.32
N PRO A 66 7.15 -14.65 -13.83
CA PRO A 66 8.01 -14.23 -14.92
C PRO A 66 9.43 -14.78 -14.77
N ALA A 67 10.06 -15.16 -15.87
CA ALA A 67 11.41 -15.70 -15.89
C ALA A 67 12.13 -15.22 -17.15
N ALA A 68 13.45 -15.15 -17.07
CA ALA A 68 14.29 -14.64 -18.14
C ALA A 68 14.93 -15.76 -18.97
N GLY A 69 15.38 -15.37 -20.17
CA GLY A 69 16.03 -16.26 -21.14
C GLY A 69 15.08 -17.23 -21.85
N THR A 70 13.78 -17.18 -21.56
CA THR A 70 12.78 -18.08 -22.15
C THR A 70 11.38 -17.46 -22.11
N THR A 71 10.51 -18.02 -22.93
CA THR A 71 9.10 -17.67 -23.04
C THR A 71 8.24 -18.25 -21.89
N LEU A 72 8.80 -19.15 -21.08
CA LEU A 72 8.10 -19.92 -20.06
C LEU A 72 8.34 -19.34 -18.65
N PRO A 73 7.31 -19.22 -17.81
CA PRO A 73 7.45 -18.76 -16.42
C PRO A 73 8.09 -19.83 -15.52
N ARG A 74 8.61 -19.45 -14.35
CA ARG A 74 8.91 -20.38 -13.24
C ARG A 74 7.64 -20.71 -12.47
N LYS A 75 7.56 -21.90 -11.88
CA LYS A 75 6.38 -22.40 -11.16
C LYS A 75 6.74 -22.76 -9.73
N LEU A 76 6.01 -22.24 -8.76
CA LEU A 76 6.10 -22.66 -7.36
C LEU A 76 5.22 -23.89 -7.16
N THR A 77 5.84 -25.06 -7.16
CA THR A 77 5.15 -26.37 -7.07
C THR A 77 4.94 -26.84 -5.64
N THR A 78 5.86 -26.46 -4.75
CA THR A 78 5.82 -26.84 -3.34
C THR A 78 6.06 -25.61 -2.49
N VAL A 79 5.15 -25.34 -1.55
CA VAL A 79 5.36 -24.38 -0.46
C VAL A 79 5.74 -25.19 0.77
N GLY A 80 7.02 -25.17 1.10
CA GLY A 80 7.54 -25.81 2.28
C GLY A 80 7.20 -25.03 3.55
N THR A 81 7.30 -25.70 4.69
CA THR A 81 7.06 -25.07 5.99
C THR A 81 8.34 -24.38 6.48
N GLY A 82 8.20 -23.14 6.95
CA GLY A 82 9.35 -22.35 7.41
C GLY A 82 10.15 -21.79 6.24
N SER A 83 11.48 -21.93 6.29
CA SER A 83 12.43 -21.26 5.37
C SER A 83 12.13 -21.51 3.89
N VAL A 84 12.47 -20.53 3.05
CA VAL A 84 12.39 -20.60 1.58
C VAL A 84 13.15 -21.79 0.97
N THR A 85 14.15 -22.34 1.67
CA THR A 85 14.93 -23.50 1.20
C THR A 85 14.12 -24.79 1.09
N THR A 86 12.95 -24.82 1.71
CA THR A 86 12.00 -25.95 1.65
C THR A 86 10.96 -25.80 0.54
N ASP A 87 10.94 -24.65 -0.14
CA ASP A 87 10.08 -24.43 -1.31
C ASP A 87 10.70 -25.06 -2.56
N THR A 88 9.86 -25.42 -3.52
CA THR A 88 10.30 -25.91 -4.83
C THR A 88 9.82 -25.00 -5.94
N LEU A 89 10.76 -24.35 -6.62
CA LEU A 89 10.53 -23.59 -7.85
C LEU A 89 11.06 -24.36 -9.05
N THR A 90 10.15 -24.83 -9.91
CA THR A 90 10.50 -25.49 -11.17
C THR A 90 10.44 -24.53 -12.35
N GLY A 91 10.98 -24.96 -13.50
CA GLY A 91 11.04 -24.16 -14.71
C GLY A 91 12.43 -23.63 -15.01
N PRO A 92 12.54 -22.70 -15.95
CA PRO A 92 13.83 -22.32 -16.49
C PRO A 92 14.67 -21.50 -15.51
N THR A 93 15.98 -21.80 -15.49
CA THR A 93 17.00 -21.12 -14.67
C THR A 93 18.17 -20.59 -15.51
N GLY A 94 18.16 -20.83 -16.83
CA GLY A 94 19.23 -20.42 -17.74
C GLY A 94 19.20 -18.92 -18.07
N SER A 95 20.38 -18.33 -18.29
CA SER A 95 20.60 -16.91 -18.60
C SER A 95 20.67 -16.58 -20.11
N GLY A 96 20.31 -17.52 -20.98
CA GLY A 96 20.57 -17.42 -22.41
C GLY A 96 19.34 -17.04 -23.24
N GLY A 97 19.02 -15.75 -23.37
CA GLY A 97 18.11 -15.28 -24.41
C GLY A 97 17.57 -13.86 -24.19
N ALA A 98 17.38 -13.11 -25.28
CA ALA A 98 16.64 -11.84 -25.34
C ALA A 98 15.11 -12.05 -25.19
N ALA A 99 14.72 -12.97 -24.30
CA ALA A 99 13.37 -13.47 -24.17
C ALA A 99 12.95 -13.46 -22.71
N ASN A 100 12.31 -12.37 -22.28
CA ASN A 100 11.74 -12.30 -20.95
C ASN A 100 10.22 -12.27 -21.11
N ALA A 101 9.51 -13.28 -20.59
CA ALA A 101 8.11 -13.04 -20.23
C ALA A 101 8.14 -12.06 -19.05
N GLU A 102 7.61 -10.87 -19.22
CA GLU A 102 7.73 -9.76 -18.26
C GLU A 102 6.49 -9.66 -17.37
N HIS A 103 5.33 -10.08 -17.86
CA HIS A 103 4.10 -10.06 -17.10
C HIS A 103 3.22 -11.25 -17.43
N LEU A 104 2.49 -11.70 -16.41
CA LEU A 104 1.46 -12.71 -16.51
C LEU A 104 0.15 -12.15 -15.94
N ALA A 105 -0.96 -12.52 -16.56
CA ALA A 105 -2.30 -12.22 -16.06
C ALA A 105 -3.30 -13.28 -16.49
N ASN A 106 -4.24 -13.62 -15.62
CA ASN A 106 -5.31 -14.55 -15.93
C ASN A 106 -6.26 -13.93 -16.95
N VAL A 107 -6.69 -14.67 -17.97
CA VAL A 107 -7.68 -14.24 -18.96
C VAL A 107 -8.77 -15.28 -18.99
N SER A 108 -9.93 -14.96 -18.42
CA SER A 108 -11.00 -15.94 -18.22
C SER A 108 -10.46 -17.20 -17.49
N PHE A 109 -10.44 -18.36 -18.14
CA PHE A 109 -9.93 -19.63 -17.59
C PHE A 109 -8.52 -19.99 -18.11
N GLN A 110 -7.81 -19.02 -18.68
CA GLN A 110 -6.48 -19.15 -19.27
C GLN A 110 -5.52 -18.16 -18.59
N ILE A 111 -4.26 -18.19 -19.01
CA ILE A 111 -3.24 -17.20 -18.64
C ILE A 111 -2.72 -16.53 -19.91
N SER A 112 -2.44 -15.24 -19.82
CA SER A 112 -1.75 -14.46 -20.85
C SER A 112 -0.38 -14.05 -20.35
N GLY A 113 0.54 -13.89 -21.29
CA GLY A 113 1.89 -13.40 -21.04
C GLY A 113 2.24 -12.25 -21.98
N HIS A 114 2.98 -11.27 -21.47
CA HIS A 114 3.60 -10.21 -22.26
C HIS A 114 5.11 -10.41 -22.35
N ARG A 115 5.68 -10.09 -23.51
CA ARG A 115 7.13 -10.05 -23.74
C ARG A 115 7.50 -8.90 -24.69
N SER A 116 8.40 -8.02 -24.25
CA SER A 116 9.08 -7.07 -25.13
C SER A 116 9.80 -7.76 -26.30
N GLY A 117 9.75 -7.13 -27.47
CA GLY A 117 10.18 -7.66 -28.77
C GLY A 117 9.22 -8.66 -29.42
N SER A 118 8.11 -9.04 -28.78
CA SER A 118 7.16 -10.04 -29.32
C SER A 118 5.68 -9.67 -29.13
N GLY A 119 5.32 -9.03 -28.01
CA GLY A 119 3.96 -8.64 -27.67
C GLY A 119 3.29 -9.62 -26.69
N VAL A 120 2.01 -9.90 -26.92
CA VAL A 120 1.17 -10.70 -26.01
C VAL A 120 0.90 -12.07 -26.61
N ARG A 121 0.76 -13.08 -25.74
CA ARG A 121 0.24 -14.40 -26.12
C ARG A 121 -0.69 -14.95 -25.04
N VAL A 122 -1.52 -15.92 -25.42
CA VAL A 122 -2.50 -16.56 -24.53
C VAL A 122 -2.25 -18.07 -24.54
N LEU A 123 -2.20 -18.67 -23.35
CA LEU A 123 -2.13 -20.11 -23.16
C LEU A 123 -3.45 -20.74 -23.59
N LYS A 124 -3.44 -21.87 -24.31
CA LYS A 124 -4.68 -22.61 -24.63
C LYS A 124 -5.43 -23.03 -23.36
N LEU A 125 -6.72 -23.29 -23.49
CA LEU A 125 -7.53 -23.78 -22.37
C LEU A 125 -6.91 -25.07 -21.80
N ASP A 126 -6.75 -25.10 -20.48
CA ASP A 126 -6.15 -26.20 -19.72
C ASP A 126 -4.69 -26.56 -20.10
N GLY A 127 -4.00 -25.72 -20.87
CA GLY A 127 -2.59 -25.90 -21.17
C GLY A 127 -1.70 -25.81 -19.92
N ASP A 128 -0.48 -26.33 -20.00
CA ASP A 128 0.55 -26.15 -18.99
C ASP A 128 1.41 -24.90 -19.33
N PRO A 129 1.47 -23.89 -18.45
CA PRO A 129 2.32 -22.71 -18.66
C PRO A 129 3.80 -23.05 -18.87
N GLN A 130 4.29 -24.21 -18.41
CA GLN A 130 5.67 -24.67 -18.59
C GLN A 130 5.91 -25.40 -19.93
N THR A 131 4.90 -25.50 -20.80
CA THR A 131 4.97 -26.20 -22.08
C THR A 131 4.78 -25.23 -23.24
N GLU A 132 5.80 -25.02 -24.07
CA GLU A 132 5.77 -23.97 -25.11
C GLU A 132 4.68 -24.18 -26.17
N VAL A 133 4.42 -25.42 -26.58
CA VAL A 133 3.37 -25.74 -27.57
C VAL A 133 1.94 -25.47 -27.08
N ASP A 134 1.77 -25.25 -25.77
CA ASP A 134 0.47 -24.91 -25.20
C ASP A 134 0.16 -23.41 -25.32
N TRP A 135 1.17 -22.60 -25.61
CA TRP A 135 1.02 -21.17 -25.84
C TRP A 135 0.65 -20.89 -27.29
N GLY A 136 -0.31 -19.98 -27.48
CA GLY A 136 -0.62 -19.45 -28.80
C GLY A 136 0.49 -18.55 -29.35
N GLU A 137 0.36 -18.19 -30.62
CA GLU A 137 1.25 -17.22 -31.26
C GLU A 137 1.17 -15.84 -30.60
N TYR A 138 2.27 -15.09 -30.71
CA TYR A 138 2.30 -13.71 -30.26
C TYR A 138 1.48 -12.80 -31.18
N PHE A 139 0.80 -11.83 -30.59
CA PHE A 139 0.10 -10.76 -31.30
C PHE A 139 0.38 -9.42 -30.61
N PRO A 140 0.37 -8.30 -31.38
CA PRO A 140 0.63 -6.99 -30.81
C PRO A 140 -0.57 -6.48 -30.00
N ALA A 141 -0.27 -5.94 -28.82
CA ALA A 141 -1.20 -5.17 -28.00
C ALA A 141 -0.43 -4.03 -27.33
N GLY A 142 -0.46 -2.86 -27.97
CA GLY A 142 0.52 -1.80 -27.73
C GLY A 142 1.76 -1.97 -28.59
N ASP A 143 2.80 -1.16 -28.32
CA ASP A 143 4.10 -1.36 -28.93
C ASP A 143 4.72 -2.64 -28.39
N LYS A 144 4.97 -3.60 -29.30
CA LYS A 144 5.56 -4.89 -28.96
C LYS A 144 7.03 -4.79 -28.57
N GLU A 145 7.73 -3.75 -29.01
CA GLU A 145 9.15 -3.53 -28.70
C GLU A 145 9.33 -2.92 -27.30
N GLU A 146 8.27 -2.37 -26.73
CA GLU A 146 8.26 -1.86 -25.36
C GLU A 146 7.83 -2.93 -24.36
N ARG A 147 8.43 -2.87 -23.17
CA ARG A 147 7.94 -3.59 -22.00
C ARG A 147 6.63 -2.98 -21.52
N ALA A 148 5.59 -3.79 -21.36
CA ALA A 148 4.36 -3.34 -20.72
C ALA A 148 4.64 -2.92 -19.26
N LEU A 149 4.00 -1.86 -18.77
CA LEU A 149 4.08 -1.42 -17.37
C LEU A 149 3.19 -2.28 -16.47
N ALA A 150 2.08 -2.79 -16.99
CA ALA A 150 1.22 -3.74 -16.29
C ALA A 150 0.31 -4.52 -17.23
N LEU A 151 -0.18 -5.66 -16.72
CA LEU A 151 -1.12 -6.53 -17.40
C LEU A 151 -2.23 -6.92 -16.42
N LYS A 152 -3.49 -6.58 -16.67
CA LYS A 152 -4.59 -6.90 -15.74
C LYS A 152 -5.84 -7.29 -16.49
N SER A 153 -6.55 -8.28 -16.00
CA SER A 153 -7.83 -8.68 -16.60
C SER A 153 -9.01 -8.23 -15.78
N LEU A 154 -10.07 -7.86 -16.49
CA LEU A 154 -11.34 -7.43 -15.96
C LEU A 154 -12.45 -7.73 -16.99
N GLY A 155 -13.55 -8.33 -16.54
CA GLY A 155 -14.74 -8.53 -17.39
C GLY A 155 -14.51 -9.40 -18.65
N GLY A 156 -13.55 -10.34 -18.62
CA GLY A 156 -13.22 -11.18 -19.78
C GLY A 156 -12.32 -10.50 -20.82
N LEU A 157 -11.90 -9.27 -20.55
CA LEU A 157 -10.85 -8.56 -21.29
C LEU A 157 -9.56 -8.54 -20.46
N THR A 158 -8.46 -8.34 -21.15
CA THR A 158 -7.14 -8.11 -20.56
C THR A 158 -6.60 -6.79 -21.05
N PHE A 159 -6.08 -6.00 -20.13
CA PHE A 159 -5.59 -4.66 -20.33
C PHE A 159 -4.07 -4.66 -20.24
N VAL A 160 -3.43 -4.08 -21.25
CA VAL A 160 -1.99 -3.86 -21.31
C VAL A 160 -1.77 -2.37 -21.15
N LEU A 161 -1.02 -1.99 -20.11
CA LEU A 161 -0.57 -0.62 -19.93
C LEU A 161 0.82 -0.49 -20.54
N ASN A 162 0.97 0.36 -21.56
CA ASN A 162 2.26 0.76 -22.13
C ASN A 162 2.50 2.25 -21.84
N LYS A 163 3.70 2.76 -22.18
CA LYS A 163 4.01 4.19 -22.01
C LYS A 163 3.10 5.10 -22.84
N ASP A 164 2.60 4.60 -23.96
CA ASP A 164 1.75 5.36 -24.88
C ASP A 164 0.26 5.33 -24.53
N GLY A 165 -0.19 4.39 -23.70
CA GLY A 165 -1.62 4.25 -23.44
C GLY A 165 -2.04 2.92 -22.84
N VAL A 166 -3.35 2.77 -22.69
CA VAL A 166 -3.99 1.53 -22.27
C VAL A 166 -4.58 0.83 -23.48
N TYR A 167 -4.18 -0.41 -23.68
CA TYR A 167 -4.72 -1.30 -24.69
C TYR A 167 -5.55 -2.38 -24.02
N SER A 168 -6.50 -2.97 -24.74
CA SER A 168 -7.20 -4.17 -24.27
C SER A 168 -7.27 -5.22 -25.36
N PHE A 169 -7.29 -6.49 -24.97
CA PHE A 169 -7.53 -7.62 -25.85
C PHE A 169 -8.43 -8.65 -25.16
N ASN A 170 -8.98 -9.57 -25.95
CA ASN A 170 -9.77 -10.71 -25.47
C ASN A 170 -9.05 -12.05 -25.71
N ALA A 171 -9.63 -13.16 -25.26
CA ALA A 171 -9.05 -14.50 -25.44
C ALA A 171 -8.81 -14.91 -26.91
N LYS A 172 -9.35 -14.18 -27.89
CA LYS A 172 -9.10 -14.39 -29.33
C LYS A 172 -7.97 -13.49 -29.90
N GLY A 173 -7.27 -12.73 -29.05
CA GLY A 173 -6.18 -11.84 -29.45
C GLY A 173 -6.62 -10.57 -30.18
N ARG A 174 -7.91 -10.20 -30.13
CA ARG A 174 -8.38 -8.95 -30.75
C ARG A 174 -8.02 -7.77 -29.87
N SER A 175 -6.98 -7.04 -30.24
CA SER A 175 -6.48 -5.87 -29.50
C SER A 175 -7.09 -4.55 -29.99
N ARG A 176 -7.26 -3.59 -29.08
CA ARG A 176 -7.68 -2.21 -29.37
C ARG A 176 -7.06 -1.23 -28.37
N LEU A 177 -6.65 -0.07 -28.87
CA LEU A 177 -6.31 1.09 -28.04
C LEU A 177 -7.58 1.65 -27.37
N ILE A 178 -7.55 1.68 -26.05
CA ILE A 178 -8.66 2.12 -25.22
C ILE A 178 -8.51 3.60 -24.86
N PHE A 179 -7.29 3.99 -24.51
CA PHE A 179 -6.97 5.35 -24.09
C PHE A 179 -5.58 5.70 -24.61
N GLU A 180 -5.55 6.70 -25.49
CA GLU A 180 -4.37 7.29 -26.11
C GLU A 180 -4.14 8.65 -25.44
N ASP A 181 -2.91 8.98 -25.10
CA ASP A 181 -2.50 10.24 -24.47
C ASP A 181 -2.62 10.32 -22.93
N PHE A 182 -1.56 9.83 -22.30
CA PHE A 182 -1.22 10.13 -20.91
C PHE A 182 -0.53 11.49 -20.70
N ARG A 183 -0.37 12.31 -21.74
CA ARG A 183 0.31 13.62 -21.77
C ARG A 183 1.72 13.61 -21.17
N THR A 184 2.74 13.35 -21.99
CA THR A 184 4.17 13.73 -21.82
C THR A 184 4.91 13.45 -20.50
N TRP A 185 4.35 12.70 -19.55
CA TRP A 185 5.06 12.33 -18.32
C TRP A 185 5.52 10.88 -18.45
N ARG A 186 6.30 10.66 -19.52
CA ARG A 186 6.96 9.39 -19.82
C ARG A 186 8.11 9.21 -18.83
N ASP A 187 8.29 7.99 -18.36
CA ASP A 187 9.31 7.55 -17.38
C ASP A 187 9.05 7.95 -15.93
N VAL A 188 8.38 7.04 -15.22
CA VAL A 188 8.41 7.09 -13.77
C VAL A 188 8.78 5.75 -13.17
N PHE A 189 8.05 4.69 -13.52
CA PHE A 189 8.35 3.33 -13.08
C PHE A 189 8.24 2.37 -14.26
N ASP A 190 9.12 1.37 -14.30
CA ASP A 190 9.01 0.28 -15.27
C ASP A 190 7.85 -0.67 -14.98
N ASN A 191 7.25 -0.58 -13.79
CA ASN A 191 6.05 -1.30 -13.40
C ASN A 191 5.01 -0.33 -12.83
N LEU A 192 3.75 -0.42 -13.27
CA LEU A 192 2.61 0.35 -12.74
C LEU A 192 1.40 -0.57 -12.57
N PRO A 193 1.35 -1.38 -11.49
CA PRO A 193 0.32 -2.41 -11.33
C PRO A 193 -1.07 -1.79 -11.29
N MET A 194 -2.00 -2.43 -12.01
CA MET A 194 -3.42 -2.05 -12.04
C MET A 194 -4.23 -2.92 -11.07
N SER A 195 -5.13 -2.29 -10.34
CA SER A 195 -6.07 -2.97 -9.44
C SER A 195 -7.46 -3.06 -10.05
N ALA A 196 -8.17 -4.15 -9.80
CA ALA A 196 -9.58 -4.24 -10.14
C ALA A 196 -10.40 -3.77 -8.94
N PHE A 197 -11.27 -2.79 -9.14
CA PHE A 197 -12.17 -2.27 -8.11
C PHE A 197 -13.56 -2.16 -8.69
N ARG A 198 -14.52 -2.84 -8.07
CA ARG A 198 -15.89 -2.99 -8.59
C ARG A 198 -15.87 -3.47 -10.05
N SER A 199 -16.41 -2.67 -10.97
CA SER A 199 -16.50 -2.96 -12.40
C SER A 199 -15.44 -2.23 -13.23
N GLY A 200 -14.45 -1.61 -12.60
CA GLY A 200 -13.40 -0.84 -13.26
C GLY A 200 -11.98 -1.22 -12.85
N LEU A 201 -11.02 -0.54 -13.46
CA LEU A 201 -9.60 -0.61 -13.17
C LEU A 201 -9.13 0.67 -12.51
N ILE A 202 -8.32 0.53 -11.46
CA ILE A 202 -7.55 1.62 -10.89
C ILE A 202 -6.14 1.57 -11.44
N ILE A 203 -5.69 2.70 -11.98
CA ILE A 203 -4.41 2.88 -12.64
C ILE A 203 -3.64 3.96 -11.88
N SER A 204 -2.52 3.59 -11.26
CA SER A 204 -1.59 4.52 -10.59
C SER A 204 -0.80 5.31 -11.62
N HIS A 205 -1.47 6.21 -12.33
CA HIS A 205 -0.84 6.98 -13.39
C HIS A 205 0.07 8.09 -12.80
N PRO A 206 1.22 8.42 -13.42
CA PRO A 206 2.07 9.52 -12.98
C PRO A 206 1.38 10.87 -12.71
N SER A 207 0.28 11.15 -13.42
CA SER A 207 -0.45 12.41 -13.28
C SER A 207 -1.56 12.37 -12.22
N ALA A 208 -2.06 11.19 -11.85
CA ALA A 208 -3.29 11.03 -11.08
C ALA A 208 -3.57 9.55 -10.73
N LEU A 209 -4.43 9.30 -9.76
CA LEU A 209 -5.04 7.97 -9.60
C LEU A 209 -6.28 7.86 -10.48
N LEU A 210 -6.20 7.11 -11.57
CA LEU A 210 -7.29 7.03 -12.55
C LEU A 210 -8.17 5.80 -12.29
N TYR A 211 -9.48 5.98 -12.34
CA TYR A 211 -10.47 4.92 -12.38
C TYR A 211 -11.07 4.82 -13.78
N TYR A 212 -10.96 3.65 -14.40
CA TYR A 212 -11.43 3.38 -15.75
C TYR A 212 -12.48 2.28 -15.74
N ILE A 213 -13.68 2.60 -16.21
CA ILE A 213 -14.72 1.61 -16.52
C ILE A 213 -14.64 1.29 -18.01
N PRO A 214 -14.62 -0.01 -18.41
CA PRO A 214 -14.59 -0.39 -19.81
C PRO A 214 -15.64 0.32 -20.68
N GLY A 215 -15.18 1.15 -21.61
CA GLY A 215 -16.04 1.92 -22.53
C GLY A 215 -16.30 3.37 -22.14
N GLU A 216 -15.84 3.81 -20.96
CA GLU A 216 -15.96 5.19 -20.47
C GLU A 216 -14.61 5.92 -20.47
N GLN A 217 -14.60 7.23 -20.25
CA GLN A 217 -13.34 7.96 -20.07
C GLN A 217 -12.78 7.71 -18.66
N PRO A 218 -11.45 7.52 -18.49
CA PRO A 218 -10.85 7.45 -17.16
C PRO A 218 -11.13 8.72 -16.35
N VAL A 219 -11.53 8.55 -15.10
CA VAL A 219 -11.82 9.63 -14.15
C VAL A 219 -10.74 9.66 -13.08
N ASN A 220 -10.28 10.85 -12.70
CA ASN A 220 -9.38 10.98 -11.56
C ASN A 220 -10.15 10.75 -10.24
N ILE A 221 -9.66 9.83 -9.41
CA ILE A 221 -10.19 9.50 -8.08
C ILE A 221 -9.17 9.76 -6.96
N GLY A 222 -8.04 10.38 -7.29
CA GLY A 222 -6.98 10.71 -6.36
C GLY A 222 -7.36 11.76 -5.31
N ILE A 223 -6.45 11.97 -4.38
CA ILE A 223 -6.56 12.92 -3.27
C ILE A 223 -6.66 14.36 -3.79
N GLU A 224 -6.03 14.63 -4.92
CA GLU A 224 -6.02 15.93 -5.57
C GLU A 224 -7.40 16.38 -6.04
N VAL A 225 -8.36 15.46 -6.18
CA VAL A 225 -9.73 15.75 -6.61
C VAL A 225 -10.60 16.19 -5.43
N ASN A 226 -10.32 15.70 -4.21
CA ASN A 226 -11.10 15.96 -3.01
C ASN A 226 -10.16 16.38 -1.86
N GLN A 227 -10.10 17.68 -1.54
CA GLN A 227 -9.19 18.30 -0.55
C GLN A 227 -9.40 17.89 0.94
N GLY A 228 -10.09 16.79 1.22
CA GLY A 228 -10.58 16.42 2.55
C GLY A 228 -9.71 15.45 3.35
N LEU A 229 -8.37 15.48 3.24
CA LEU A 229 -7.54 14.57 4.04
C LEU A 229 -7.44 15.08 5.49
N LEU A 230 -7.90 14.25 6.44
CA LEU A 230 -8.03 14.61 7.86
C LEU A 230 -6.76 14.35 8.70
N SER A 231 -5.61 14.09 8.08
CA SER A 231 -4.34 13.88 8.79
C SER A 231 -3.17 14.61 8.12
N LEU A 232 -2.20 15.01 8.94
CA LEU A 232 -1.12 15.90 8.56
C LEU A 232 -0.25 15.33 7.42
N PRO A 233 0.19 16.18 6.49
CA PRO A 233 1.17 15.79 5.50
C PRO A 233 2.49 15.38 6.20
N PRO A 234 3.28 14.46 5.62
CA PRO A 234 4.55 14.06 6.19
C PRO A 234 5.52 15.25 6.24
N SER A 235 6.66 15.11 6.91
CA SER A 235 7.66 16.18 6.96
C SER A 235 8.11 16.60 5.55
N GLY A 236 8.00 17.89 5.23
CA GLY A 236 8.38 18.48 3.93
C GLY A 236 7.22 19.13 3.16
N PRO A 237 6.14 18.41 2.82
CA PRO A 237 4.95 19.01 2.20
C PRO A 237 4.08 19.80 3.21
N THR A 238 3.76 21.05 2.88
CA THR A 238 2.79 21.87 3.64
C THR A 238 1.35 21.62 3.21
N GLU A 239 1.14 21.19 1.96
CA GLU A 239 -0.16 20.91 1.35
C GLU A 239 -0.01 19.71 0.38
N LEU A 240 -1.05 18.88 0.26
CA LEU A 240 -1.04 17.72 -0.63
C LEU A 240 -1.59 18.13 -2.00
N HIS A 241 -0.70 18.52 -2.91
CA HIS A 241 -1.04 18.89 -4.29
C HIS A 241 -0.11 18.18 -5.28
N GLY A 242 -0.67 17.27 -6.09
CA GLY A 242 0.04 16.72 -7.26
C GLY A 242 1.26 15.83 -6.96
N GLY A 243 1.09 14.82 -6.10
CA GLY A 243 2.09 13.78 -5.83
C GLY A 243 1.93 12.54 -6.72
N ARG A 244 2.57 11.44 -6.31
CA ARG A 244 2.65 10.20 -7.09
C ARG A 244 2.08 9.02 -6.34
N TYR A 245 1.22 8.27 -7.01
CA TYR A 245 0.74 6.97 -6.55
C TYR A 245 1.72 5.89 -6.98
N HIS A 246 2.23 5.09 -6.05
CA HIS A 246 3.08 3.95 -6.44
C HIS A 246 2.20 2.78 -6.87
N SER A 247 1.43 2.22 -5.96
CA SER A 247 0.59 1.05 -6.25
C SER A 247 -0.69 1.07 -5.43
N THR A 248 -1.66 0.26 -5.84
CA THR A 248 -2.93 0.11 -5.13
C THR A 248 -3.19 -1.33 -4.74
N ALA A 249 -3.90 -1.51 -3.64
CA ALA A 249 -4.45 -2.79 -3.22
C ALA A 249 -5.90 -2.60 -2.77
N ILE A 250 -6.73 -3.63 -2.95
CA ILE A 250 -8.17 -3.56 -2.69
C ILE A 250 -8.54 -4.58 -1.63
N ALA A 251 -9.35 -4.16 -0.65
CA ALA A 251 -9.97 -5.04 0.33
C ALA A 251 -11.41 -4.60 0.58
N GLY A 252 -12.38 -5.39 0.13
CA GLY A 252 -13.78 -4.98 0.19
C GLY A 252 -14.02 -3.66 -0.57
N ASP A 253 -14.54 -2.66 0.13
CA ASP A 253 -14.78 -1.31 -0.39
C ASP A 253 -13.60 -0.34 -0.19
N PHE A 254 -12.49 -0.81 0.36
CA PHE A 254 -11.32 0.01 0.69
C PHE A 254 -10.22 -0.11 -0.36
N ILE A 255 -9.68 1.04 -0.75
CA ILE A 255 -8.53 1.19 -1.65
C ILE A 255 -7.33 1.63 -0.81
N TYR A 256 -6.28 0.82 -0.78
CA TYR A 256 -5.03 1.14 -0.11
C TYR A 256 -3.99 1.57 -1.12
N THR A 257 -3.19 2.59 -0.80
CA THR A 257 -2.11 3.03 -1.70
C THR A 257 -0.96 3.69 -0.95
N THR A 258 0.26 3.50 -1.46
CA THR A 258 1.40 4.34 -1.10
C THR A 258 1.42 5.57 -2.00
N TYR A 259 1.29 6.74 -1.40
CA TYR A 259 1.30 8.05 -2.06
C TYR A 259 2.54 8.83 -1.64
N GLN A 260 3.33 9.28 -2.61
CA GLN A 260 4.52 10.08 -2.44
C GLN A 260 4.20 11.54 -2.77
N PRO A 261 4.05 12.43 -1.76
CA PRO A 261 3.66 13.82 -2.01
C PRO A 261 4.74 14.62 -2.75
N VAL A 262 6.02 14.31 -2.47
CA VAL A 262 7.18 14.97 -3.08
C VAL A 262 8.03 13.95 -3.80
N ILE A 263 8.07 14.02 -5.13
CA ILE A 263 8.70 13.02 -6.01
C ILE A 263 10.19 12.80 -5.73
N THR A 264 10.90 13.83 -5.24
CA THR A 264 12.33 13.73 -4.91
C THR A 264 12.58 13.22 -3.50
N SER A 265 11.56 13.13 -2.65
CA SER A 265 11.66 12.66 -1.27
C SER A 265 11.41 11.16 -1.17
N SER A 266 12.12 10.49 -0.27
CA SER A 266 11.79 9.11 0.11
C SER A 266 10.62 9.05 1.10
N THR A 267 10.11 10.16 1.60
CA THR A 267 8.95 10.17 2.51
C THR A 267 7.65 10.09 1.73
N ALA A 268 6.82 9.11 2.07
CA ALA A 268 5.51 8.84 1.49
C ALA A 268 4.47 8.60 2.59
N LEU A 269 3.21 8.46 2.19
CA LEU A 269 2.07 8.15 3.04
C LEU A 269 1.46 6.82 2.63
N LEU A 270 1.09 6.01 3.60
CA LEU A 270 0.11 4.95 3.39
C LEU A 270 -1.29 5.57 3.53
N LEU A 271 -2.07 5.54 2.46
CA LEU A 271 -3.42 6.07 2.41
C LEU A 271 -4.44 4.94 2.29
N VAL A 272 -5.63 5.20 2.81
CA VAL A 272 -6.85 4.44 2.52
C VAL A 272 -7.90 5.37 1.90
N ALA A 273 -8.60 4.85 0.90
CA ALA A 273 -9.79 5.46 0.33
C ALA A 273 -11.00 4.53 0.51
N TYR A 274 -12.17 5.11 0.71
CA TYR A 274 -13.44 4.37 0.70
C TYR A 274 -14.56 5.28 0.21
N PRO A 275 -15.59 4.75 -0.46
CA PRO A 275 -16.62 5.56 -1.07
C PRO A 275 -17.56 6.14 -0.01
N ARG A 276 -17.94 7.42 -0.16
CA ARG A 276 -18.90 8.10 0.74
C ARG A 276 -20.32 7.55 0.60
N ARG A 277 -20.64 7.06 -0.59
CA ARG A 277 -21.93 6.53 -1.02
C ARG A 277 -21.70 5.29 -1.88
N GLU A 278 -22.70 4.84 -2.62
CA GLU A 278 -22.53 3.73 -3.57
C GLU A 278 -21.70 4.10 -4.82
N ASP A 279 -21.27 5.36 -4.95
CA ASP A 279 -20.46 5.85 -6.06
C ASP A 279 -18.96 5.51 -5.86
N PRO A 280 -18.33 4.73 -6.76
CA PRO A 280 -16.91 4.39 -6.68
C PRO A 280 -15.94 5.56 -6.93
N THR A 281 -16.43 6.70 -7.41
CA THR A 281 -15.61 7.87 -7.72
C THR A 281 -15.60 8.92 -6.60
N ASP A 282 -16.63 8.93 -5.75
CA ASP A 282 -16.73 9.84 -4.59
C ASP A 282 -16.07 9.23 -3.35
N LEU A 283 -14.75 9.37 -3.25
CA LEU A 283 -13.93 8.78 -2.21
C LEU A 283 -13.63 9.74 -1.05
N VAL A 284 -13.67 9.21 0.18
CA VAL A 284 -12.98 9.79 1.34
C VAL A 284 -11.56 9.24 1.37
N TRP A 285 -10.57 10.12 1.52
CA TRP A 285 -9.17 9.74 1.71
C TRP A 285 -8.72 9.98 3.15
N GLN A 286 -7.97 9.03 3.71
CA GLN A 286 -7.39 9.14 5.05
C GLN A 286 -5.97 8.60 5.07
N GLY A 287 -5.06 9.30 5.75
CA GLY A 287 -3.71 8.81 6.01
C GLY A 287 -3.69 7.82 7.17
N LEU A 288 -3.07 6.67 6.96
CA LEU A 288 -2.87 5.61 7.95
C LEU A 288 -1.51 5.71 8.65
N GLY A 289 -0.54 6.36 8.02
CA GLY A 289 0.80 6.56 8.56
C GLY A 289 1.79 6.97 7.47
N ASP A 290 3.02 7.22 7.89
CA ASP A 290 4.15 7.49 7.02
C ASP A 290 4.80 6.19 6.52
N VAL A 291 5.39 6.29 5.34
CA VAL A 291 6.15 5.22 4.70
C VAL A 291 7.46 5.81 4.20
N THR A 292 8.57 5.12 4.47
CA THR A 292 9.85 5.46 3.85
C THR A 292 10.02 4.61 2.60
N LEU A 293 10.19 5.22 1.44
CA LEU A 293 10.55 4.56 0.19
C LEU A 293 12.02 4.15 0.26
N ASN A 294 12.35 2.96 -0.23
CA ASN A 294 13.74 2.53 -0.38
C ASN A 294 14.50 3.45 -1.35
N ASP A 295 13.81 3.84 -2.41
CA ASP A 295 14.26 4.78 -3.43
C ASP A 295 13.01 5.53 -3.95
N SER A 296 13.10 6.85 -4.06
CA SER A 296 12.02 7.70 -4.55
C SER A 296 11.72 7.50 -6.05
N SER A 297 12.65 6.88 -6.78
CA SER A 297 12.56 6.59 -8.22
C SER A 297 12.03 5.18 -8.51
N TYR A 298 11.88 4.32 -7.51
CA TYR A 298 11.31 2.98 -7.70
C TYR A 298 9.90 2.84 -7.13
N LEU A 299 9.14 1.94 -7.75
CA LEU A 299 7.80 1.58 -7.29
C LEU A 299 7.87 0.96 -5.88
N SER A 300 7.07 1.47 -4.94
CA SER A 300 6.79 0.81 -3.67
C SER A 300 5.47 0.06 -3.76
N GLY A 301 5.50 -1.23 -3.46
CA GLY A 301 4.33 -2.11 -3.50
C GLY A 301 3.45 -1.95 -2.26
N THR A 302 2.14 -1.89 -2.49
CA THR A 302 1.06 -2.03 -1.50
C THR A 302 0.26 -3.27 -1.89
N TYR A 303 -0.02 -4.15 -0.93
CA TYR A 303 -0.76 -5.40 -1.18
C TYR A 303 -1.62 -5.76 0.02
N VAL A 304 -2.77 -6.39 -0.19
CA VAL A 304 -3.59 -6.92 0.90
C VAL A 304 -3.55 -8.44 0.91
N ALA A 305 -3.00 -8.96 1.99
CA ALA A 305 -3.11 -10.34 2.43
C ALA A 305 -4.53 -10.60 2.94
N VAL A 306 -5.17 -11.72 2.58
CA VAL A 306 -6.54 -12.04 3.06
C VAL A 306 -6.59 -13.25 3.98
N ASN A 307 -5.53 -14.08 4.00
CA ASN A 307 -5.48 -15.32 4.77
C ASN A 307 -4.46 -15.25 5.92
N GLY A 308 -4.05 -14.05 6.32
CA GLY A 308 -3.13 -13.88 7.43
C GLY A 308 -3.78 -14.23 8.77
N LEU A 309 -2.98 -14.71 9.71
CA LEU A 309 -3.38 -15.06 11.08
C LEU A 309 -2.72 -14.13 12.13
N PRO A 310 -2.71 -12.79 11.96
CA PRO A 310 -1.92 -11.88 12.81
C PRO A 310 -2.38 -11.82 14.27
N VAL A 311 -3.63 -12.15 14.55
CA VAL A 311 -4.23 -12.02 15.89
C VAL A 311 -4.48 -13.39 16.51
N ASP A 312 -5.03 -14.33 15.74
CA ASP A 312 -5.31 -15.69 16.19
C ASP A 312 -5.01 -16.70 15.08
N SER A 313 -4.60 -17.89 15.50
CA SER A 313 -4.32 -19.06 14.66
C SER A 313 -5.54 -19.64 13.94
N SER A 314 -6.78 -19.31 14.36
CA SER A 314 -7.99 -19.91 13.80
C SER A 314 -8.82 -18.96 12.92
N VAL A 315 -8.64 -17.65 13.05
CA VAL A 315 -9.45 -16.65 12.34
C VAL A 315 -8.58 -15.80 11.41
N PRO A 316 -8.68 -16.01 10.08
CA PRO A 316 -8.03 -15.15 9.11
C PRO A 316 -8.47 -13.70 9.25
N ARG A 317 -7.50 -12.78 9.19
CA ARG A 317 -7.72 -11.34 9.11
C ARG A 317 -6.98 -10.78 7.90
N PRO A 318 -7.63 -9.93 7.10
CA PRO A 318 -6.93 -9.21 6.07
C PRO A 318 -5.83 -8.34 6.67
N THR A 319 -4.71 -8.20 5.98
CA THR A 319 -3.58 -7.39 6.42
C THR A 319 -3.05 -6.61 5.22
N VAL A 320 -2.97 -5.30 5.32
CA VAL A 320 -2.28 -4.49 4.30
C VAL A 320 -0.79 -4.52 4.56
N TRP A 321 -0.01 -4.72 3.50
CA TRP A 321 1.44 -4.74 3.47
C TRP A 321 1.93 -3.60 2.59
N SER A 322 2.99 -2.92 3.01
CA SER A 322 3.65 -1.86 2.25
C SER A 322 5.17 -1.94 2.45
N GLY A 323 5.94 -1.56 1.43
CA GLY A 323 7.40 -1.43 1.57
C GLY A 323 7.76 -0.28 2.51
N PHE A 324 8.75 -0.47 3.40
CA PHE A 324 9.28 0.56 4.30
C PHE A 324 10.81 0.45 4.34
N GLY A 325 11.50 1.30 3.59
CA GLY A 325 12.93 1.17 3.31
C GLY A 325 13.21 -0.18 2.66
N SER A 326 14.20 -0.91 3.17
CA SER A 326 14.51 -2.27 2.73
C SER A 326 13.51 -3.32 3.21
N GLU A 327 12.68 -3.01 4.21
CA GLU A 327 11.76 -3.92 4.88
C GLU A 327 10.32 -3.82 4.32
N VAL A 328 9.43 -4.63 4.88
CA VAL A 328 7.99 -4.50 4.69
C VAL A 328 7.34 -4.27 6.03
N ARG A 329 6.35 -3.38 6.06
CA ARG A 329 5.49 -3.13 7.20
C ARG A 329 4.08 -3.57 6.89
N HIS A 330 3.30 -3.81 7.93
CA HIS A 330 1.94 -4.25 7.80
C HIS A 330 1.01 -3.62 8.81
N MET A 331 -0.28 -3.59 8.46
CA MET A 331 -1.37 -3.22 9.36
C MET A 331 -2.48 -4.25 9.21
N THR A 332 -2.88 -4.83 10.35
CA THR A 332 -3.99 -5.80 10.38
C THR A 332 -5.32 -5.07 10.31
N LEU A 333 -6.18 -5.51 9.40
CA LEU A 333 -7.49 -4.94 9.10
C LEU A 333 -8.61 -5.71 9.82
N ASP A 334 -9.79 -5.12 9.85
CA ASP A 334 -11.00 -5.82 10.26
C ASP A 334 -11.41 -6.88 9.20
N PRO A 335 -12.39 -7.75 9.48
CA PRO A 335 -12.81 -8.78 8.54
C PRO A 335 -13.44 -8.25 7.24
N ARG A 336 -13.83 -6.97 7.20
CA ARG A 336 -14.34 -6.28 6.01
C ARG A 336 -13.23 -5.56 5.23
N GLY A 337 -11.99 -5.64 5.69
CA GLY A 337 -10.85 -4.95 5.09
C GLY A 337 -10.76 -3.48 5.47
N SER A 338 -11.47 -3.02 6.51
CA SER A 338 -11.36 -1.67 7.07
C SER A 338 -10.11 -1.55 7.96
N PRO A 339 -9.37 -0.44 7.92
CA PRO A 339 -8.32 -0.18 8.89
C PRO A 339 -8.89 0.34 10.22
N PHE A 340 -10.17 0.72 10.23
CA PHE A 340 -10.85 1.22 11.42
C PHE A 340 -11.40 0.05 12.21
N ARG A 341 -10.95 -0.04 13.46
CA ARG A 341 -11.39 -1.07 14.39
C ARG A 341 -12.46 -0.55 15.32
N ALA A 342 -13.43 -1.39 15.63
CA ALA A 342 -14.31 -1.14 16.74
C ALA A 342 -13.49 -1.17 18.04
N ARG A 343 -13.89 -0.36 19.02
CA ARG A 343 -13.22 -0.31 20.34
C ARG A 343 -13.17 -1.66 21.06
N ALA A 344 -14.03 -2.61 20.70
CA ALA A 344 -14.02 -3.95 21.28
C ALA A 344 -12.99 -4.92 20.64
N ASP A 345 -12.28 -4.52 19.59
CA ASP A 345 -11.35 -5.40 18.85
C ASP A 345 -9.97 -5.42 19.50
N VAL A 346 -9.72 -6.50 20.24
CA VAL A 346 -8.49 -6.76 20.97
C VAL A 346 -7.35 -7.15 20.02
N HIS A 347 -6.19 -6.51 20.14
CA HIS A 347 -4.98 -6.87 19.38
C HIS A 347 -3.69 -6.41 20.06
N ARG A 348 -2.59 -7.04 19.69
CA ARG A 348 -1.24 -6.65 20.09
C ARG A 348 -0.87 -5.27 19.54
N VAL A 349 -0.51 -4.37 20.44
CA VAL A 349 -0.14 -2.99 20.09
C VAL A 349 1.38 -2.84 19.99
N THR A 350 1.83 -2.03 19.05
CA THR A 350 3.22 -1.59 18.94
C THR A 350 3.63 -0.81 20.20
N LEU A 351 4.87 -0.96 20.65
CA LEU A 351 5.38 -0.36 21.90
C LEU A 351 5.37 1.18 21.91
N SER A 352 5.33 1.81 20.74
CA SER A 352 5.35 3.26 20.57
C SER A 352 4.55 3.67 19.33
N ALA A 353 3.90 4.84 19.40
CA ALA A 353 3.18 5.43 18.28
C ALA A 353 3.15 6.96 18.45
N ASP A 354 3.15 7.68 17.34
CA ASP A 354 3.11 9.14 17.31
C ASP A 354 1.90 9.60 16.50
N ALA A 355 1.24 10.67 16.94
CA ALA A 355 0.05 11.22 16.30
C ALA A 355 0.10 12.74 16.36
N TYR A 356 0.21 13.37 15.20
CA TYR A 356 0.08 14.80 15.06
C TYR A 356 -1.36 15.14 14.63
N MET A 357 -1.97 16.14 15.28
CA MET A 357 -3.34 16.60 14.99
C MET A 357 -3.34 17.77 14.02
N SER A 358 -4.48 18.04 13.35
CA SER A 358 -4.62 19.14 12.40
C SER A 358 -4.16 20.50 12.97
N GLU A 359 -3.57 21.34 12.11
CA GLU A 359 -3.19 22.71 12.48
C GLU A 359 -4.43 23.54 12.82
N LEU A 360 -4.45 24.07 14.04
CA LEU A 360 -5.39 25.09 14.46
C LEU A 360 -4.82 26.45 14.07
N ARG A 361 -5.56 27.20 13.25
CA ARG A 361 -5.23 28.59 12.91
C ARG A 361 -6.18 29.53 13.62
N PHE A 362 -5.62 30.47 14.38
CA PHE A 362 -6.39 31.49 15.07
C PHE A 362 -6.42 32.77 14.21
N THR A 363 -7.60 33.36 14.08
CA THR A 363 -7.79 34.63 13.35
C THR A 363 -7.07 35.80 14.03
N GLU A 364 -6.94 35.73 15.36
CA GLU A 364 -6.23 36.68 16.20
C GLU A 364 -5.23 35.94 17.08
N PRO A 365 -4.14 36.58 17.55
CA PRO A 365 -3.20 35.93 18.47
C PRO A 365 -3.90 35.50 19.77
N VAL A 366 -3.58 34.30 20.24
CA VAL A 366 -4.09 33.70 21.48
C VAL A 366 -2.93 33.40 22.42
N ASP A 367 -3.09 33.70 23.71
CA ASP A 367 -2.23 33.23 24.78
C ASP A 367 -2.77 31.89 25.29
N LEU A 368 -2.06 30.79 25.00
CA LEU A 368 -2.43 29.45 25.45
C LEU A 368 -2.03 29.26 26.92
N THR A 369 -3.01 28.87 27.74
CA THR A 369 -2.89 28.76 29.20
C THR A 369 -2.86 27.33 29.70
N GLY A 370 -3.35 26.36 28.90
CA GLY A 370 -3.24 24.97 29.28
C GLY A 370 -3.74 23.99 28.23
N VAL A 371 -3.34 22.74 28.40
CA VAL A 371 -3.93 21.60 27.71
C VAL A 371 -4.43 20.61 28.76
N VAL A 372 -5.62 20.08 28.54
CA VAL A 372 -6.20 19.03 29.36
C VAL A 372 -6.38 17.80 28.48
N VAL A 373 -5.87 16.68 28.96
CA VAL A 373 -6.00 15.40 28.27
C VAL A 373 -6.70 14.44 29.22
N GLN A 374 -7.80 13.86 28.76
CA GLN A 374 -8.49 12.80 29.49
C GLN A 374 -8.13 11.46 28.87
N THR A 375 -7.63 10.53 29.66
CA THR A 375 -7.37 9.16 29.20
C THR A 375 -8.63 8.32 29.24
N SER A 376 -8.72 7.31 28.36
CA SER A 376 -9.81 6.34 28.39
C SER A 376 -9.65 5.33 29.55
N ALA A 377 -10.71 4.57 29.80
CA ALA A 377 -10.67 3.45 30.74
C ALA A 377 -9.78 2.28 30.26
N ASP A 378 -9.37 2.29 28.99
CA ASP A 378 -8.59 1.21 28.39
C ASP A 378 -7.09 1.33 28.70
N MET A 379 -6.64 2.38 29.39
CA MET A 379 -5.26 2.45 29.85
C MET A 379 -5.00 1.40 30.94
N VAL A 380 -3.84 0.76 30.90
CA VAL A 380 -3.34 -0.16 31.92
C VAL A 380 -1.92 0.22 32.33
N SER A 381 -1.37 -0.51 33.31
CA SER A 381 0.02 -0.32 33.73
C SER A 381 0.98 -0.52 32.55
N GLY A 382 1.91 0.42 32.35
CA GLY A 382 2.86 0.44 31.24
C GLY A 382 2.42 1.25 30.03
N ASP A 383 1.17 1.76 29.99
CA ASP A 383 0.76 2.72 28.97
C ASP A 383 1.10 4.15 29.40
N GLU A 384 1.91 4.81 28.58
CA GLU A 384 2.38 6.15 28.82
C GLU A 384 2.30 6.99 27.55
N TRP A 385 1.87 8.24 27.69
CA TRP A 385 1.81 9.19 26.59
C TRP A 385 2.41 10.53 26.99
N GLN A 386 2.87 11.30 26.00
CA GLN A 386 3.41 12.63 26.15
C GLN A 386 2.79 13.55 25.11
N ALA A 387 2.54 14.81 25.48
CA ALA A 387 2.09 15.84 24.55
C ALA A 387 3.19 16.87 24.30
N SER A 388 3.33 17.28 23.04
CA SER A 388 4.12 18.42 22.58
C SER A 388 3.27 19.32 21.67
N LEU A 389 3.71 20.57 21.48
CA LEU A 389 3.06 21.55 20.61
C LEU A 389 4.07 22.12 19.62
N LEU A 390 3.70 22.18 18.34
CA LEU A 390 4.38 23.03 17.37
C LEU A 390 3.58 24.32 17.23
N ILE A 391 4.23 25.47 17.36
CA ILE A 391 3.57 26.78 17.42
C ILE A 391 4.12 27.68 16.32
N ASN A 392 3.25 28.37 15.59
CA ASN A 392 3.62 29.37 14.59
C ASN A 392 4.61 28.86 13.53
N GLY A 393 4.54 27.57 13.19
CA GLY A 393 5.44 26.95 12.22
C GLY A 393 6.91 26.89 12.67
N SER A 394 7.19 26.88 13.98
CA SER A 394 8.57 26.88 14.52
C SER A 394 9.40 25.66 14.12
N GLY A 395 8.80 24.58 13.63
CA GLY A 395 9.48 23.33 13.28
C GLY A 395 9.84 22.45 14.50
N ASP A 396 10.02 23.06 15.68
CA ASP A 396 10.34 22.35 16.91
C ASP A 396 9.12 21.98 17.76
N ASP A 397 9.11 20.74 18.26
CA ASP A 397 8.15 20.23 19.25
C ASP A 397 8.44 20.79 20.65
N LEU A 398 7.51 21.60 21.17
CA LEU A 398 7.59 22.12 22.52
C LEU A 398 6.87 21.17 23.48
N ASN A 399 7.64 20.43 24.28
CA ASN A 399 7.08 19.53 25.29
C ASN A 399 6.14 20.26 26.27
N VAL A 400 4.96 19.67 26.47
CA VAL A 400 3.90 20.20 27.35
C VAL A 400 3.91 19.52 28.73
N GLY A 401 4.93 18.70 29.00
CA GLY A 401 5.16 18.06 30.28
C GLY A 401 5.84 16.70 30.14
N PRO A 402 6.09 16.01 31.26
CA PRO A 402 6.59 14.65 31.25
C PRO A 402 5.51 13.66 30.78
N PRO A 403 5.92 12.43 30.40
CA PRO A 403 5.00 11.33 30.15
C PRO A 403 3.98 11.16 31.27
N ALA A 404 2.77 10.78 30.88
CA ALA A 404 1.61 10.62 31.73
C ALA A 404 1.03 9.22 31.57
N ALA A 405 0.55 8.65 32.68
CA ALA A 405 -0.07 7.34 32.75
C ALA A 405 -1.34 7.41 33.62
N GLY A 406 -2.23 6.42 33.45
CA GLY A 406 -3.40 6.23 34.31
C GLY A 406 -4.69 6.07 33.52
N SER A 407 -5.59 5.25 34.05
CA SER A 407 -6.89 4.94 33.45
C SER A 407 -7.98 5.88 33.92
N SER A 408 -8.77 6.39 32.97
CA SER A 408 -9.85 7.36 33.21
C SER A 408 -9.37 8.60 33.98
N THR A 409 -8.13 9.02 33.73
CA THR A 409 -7.48 10.11 34.45
C THR A 409 -7.54 11.39 33.64
N ARG A 410 -7.87 12.50 34.32
CA ARG A 410 -7.79 13.85 33.76
C ARG A 410 -6.42 14.45 34.06
N HIS A 411 -5.62 14.66 33.04
CA HIS A 411 -4.31 15.29 33.13
C HIS A 411 -4.40 16.76 32.73
N VAL A 412 -3.98 17.65 33.64
CA VAL A 412 -3.92 19.10 33.37
C VAL A 412 -2.46 19.49 33.23
N ARG A 413 -2.14 20.21 32.15
CA ARG A 413 -0.83 20.78 31.90
C ARG A 413 -0.96 22.27 31.68
N THR A 414 -0.26 23.06 32.49
CA THR A 414 -0.23 24.51 32.34
C THR A 414 0.67 24.89 31.16
N LEU A 415 0.22 25.85 30.37
CA LEU A 415 0.98 26.46 29.29
C LEU A 415 1.19 27.94 29.61
N ASP A 416 2.35 28.46 29.23
CA ASP A 416 2.64 29.90 29.19
C ASP A 416 3.20 30.24 27.81
N ARG A 417 2.30 30.19 26.80
CA ARG A 417 2.64 30.44 25.40
C ARG A 417 1.84 31.62 24.91
N LYS A 418 2.53 32.71 24.56
CA LYS A 418 1.90 33.97 24.17
C LYS A 418 1.92 34.19 22.68
N ASN A 419 0.98 34.97 22.17
CA ASN A 419 0.89 35.38 20.76
C ASN A 419 0.91 34.19 19.78
N VAL A 420 0.17 33.13 20.10
CA VAL A 420 0.01 31.95 19.24
C VAL A 420 -0.98 32.27 18.13
N ARG A 421 -0.57 32.13 16.87
CA ARG A 421 -1.41 32.28 15.67
C ARG A 421 -1.70 30.94 15.01
N SER A 422 -0.81 29.97 15.15
CA SER A 422 -1.11 28.59 14.81
C SER A 422 -0.53 27.59 15.81
N ALA A 423 -1.21 26.46 15.96
CA ALA A 423 -0.81 25.39 16.85
C ALA A 423 -1.11 24.01 16.25
N VAL A 424 -0.16 23.10 16.37
CA VAL A 424 -0.30 21.66 16.06
C VAL A 424 -0.03 20.91 17.35
N LEU A 425 -0.97 20.06 17.78
CA LEU A 425 -0.78 19.16 18.92
C LEU A 425 -0.15 17.86 18.43
N HIS A 426 0.91 17.43 19.10
CA HIS A 426 1.55 16.15 18.88
C HIS A 426 1.44 15.30 20.14
N ILE A 427 0.93 14.08 19.97
CA ILE A 427 0.82 13.06 21.02
C ILE A 427 1.76 11.90 20.67
N LYS A 428 2.64 11.57 21.61
CA LYS A 428 3.55 10.44 21.54
C LYS A 428 3.22 9.42 22.60
N TRP A 429 2.97 8.17 22.22
CA TRP A 429 2.94 7.03 23.13
C TRP A 429 4.38 6.61 23.45
N THR A 430 4.82 6.90 24.68
CA THR A 430 6.18 6.62 25.16
C THR A 430 6.31 5.20 25.72
N GLY A 431 5.19 4.56 26.02
CA GLY A 431 5.12 3.15 26.39
C GLY A 431 3.73 2.61 26.14
N THR A 432 3.61 1.35 25.72
CA THR A 432 2.33 0.67 25.59
C THR A 432 2.49 -0.80 25.94
N SER A 433 1.54 -1.33 26.72
CA SER A 433 1.48 -2.76 27.02
C SER A 433 1.33 -3.58 25.73
N THR A 434 2.18 -4.59 25.55
CA THR A 434 2.19 -5.47 24.36
C THR A 434 1.22 -6.65 24.46
N ALA A 435 0.38 -6.67 25.49
CA ALA A 435 -0.66 -7.69 25.63
C ALA A 435 -1.73 -7.53 24.54
N ASP A 436 -2.38 -8.64 24.17
CA ASP A 436 -3.58 -8.60 23.34
C ASP A 436 -4.73 -7.98 24.14
N ARG A 437 -5.05 -6.72 23.86
CA ARG A 437 -6.18 -6.00 24.46
C ARG A 437 -6.67 -4.87 23.55
N VAL A 438 -7.67 -4.12 24.01
CA VAL A 438 -8.06 -2.85 23.39
C VAL A 438 -6.90 -1.86 23.56
N PRO A 439 -6.39 -1.22 22.49
CA PRO A 439 -5.31 -0.25 22.60
C PRO A 439 -5.67 0.91 23.53
N PRO A 440 -4.67 1.54 24.18
CA PRO A 440 -4.93 2.71 24.99
C PRO A 440 -5.35 3.90 24.10
N VAL A 441 -6.25 4.74 24.61
CA VAL A 441 -6.80 5.88 23.86
C VAL A 441 -6.90 7.11 24.76
N LEU A 442 -6.70 8.29 24.17
CA LEU A 442 -7.07 9.56 24.79
C LEU A 442 -8.53 9.85 24.49
N HIS A 443 -9.35 9.96 25.53
CA HIS A 443 -10.79 10.19 25.43
C HIS A 443 -11.12 11.60 24.91
N SER A 444 -10.41 12.61 25.42
CA SER A 444 -10.55 13.99 24.95
C SER A 444 -9.23 14.74 25.12
N VAL A 445 -9.04 15.74 24.26
CA VAL A 445 -8.00 16.75 24.45
C VAL A 445 -8.64 18.13 24.29
N GLU A 446 -8.43 18.98 25.29
CA GLU A 446 -8.97 20.33 25.35
C GLU A 446 -7.81 21.31 25.44
N LEU A 447 -7.79 22.30 24.55
CA LEU A 447 -6.80 23.37 24.56
C LEU A 447 -7.46 24.65 25.09
N PHE A 448 -6.82 25.28 26.08
CA PHE A 448 -7.29 26.51 26.72
C PHE A 448 -6.36 27.67 26.39
N GLY A 449 -6.96 28.81 26.07
CA GLY A 449 -6.26 30.07 25.86
C GLY A 449 -7.21 31.26 25.88
N ARG A 450 -6.64 32.46 25.79
CA ARG A 450 -7.39 33.73 25.73
C ARG A 450 -6.82 34.62 24.63
N PRO A 451 -7.62 35.47 23.95
CA PRO A 451 -7.07 36.43 23.00
C PRO A 451 -5.93 37.24 23.64
N SER A 452 -4.79 37.36 22.95
CA SER A 452 -3.64 38.15 23.42
C SER A 452 -3.93 39.66 23.39
N ILE A 453 -5.00 40.07 22.70
CA ILE A 453 -5.44 41.45 22.57
C ILE A 453 -6.95 41.50 22.89
N GLY A 454 -7.33 42.09 24.02
CA GLY A 454 -8.73 42.40 24.35
C GLY A 454 -9.22 41.99 25.74
N ASP A 455 -8.84 42.75 26.78
CA ASP A 455 -9.80 43.21 27.79
C ASP A 455 -10.15 44.65 27.37
N ILE A 456 -10.94 44.84 26.30
CA ILE A 456 -11.63 46.11 26.13
C ILE A 456 -12.87 45.98 27.02
N ARG A 457 -12.75 46.46 28.26
CA ARG A 457 -13.91 46.72 29.12
C ARG A 457 -14.83 47.68 28.38
N GLU A 458 -16.03 47.23 28.02
CA GLU A 458 -17.17 48.13 27.78
C GLU A 458 -17.56 48.87 29.07
#